data_AF-A0A5E4NH77-F1
#
_entry.id   AF-A0A5E4NH77-F1
#
_cell.length_a   1.000
_cell.length_b   1.000
_cell.length_c   1.000
_cell.angle_alpha   90.00
_cell.angle_beta   90.00
_cell.angle_gamma   90.00
#
_symmetry.space_group_name_H-M   'P 1'
#
loop_
_entity.id
_entity.type
_entity.pdbx_description
1 polymer ?
#
loop_
_entity_poly.entity_id
_entity_poly.type
_entity_poly.pdbx_seq_one_letter_code
_entity_poly.pdbx_strand_id
1 'polypeptide(L)' 'MDFSNKTENGKISLPEEVLEVLESQFNKVKTLHSTDLEIIAAELGVNDVDVKKWYTNRLAAWRRSQGLSDCFGQL' A
#
# COMPACT_ATOMS: atom_id res chain seq x y z
N MET A 1 22.97 3.04 16.10
CA MET A 1 21.57 3.31 15.72
C MET A 1 21.11 2.07 14.99
N ASP A 2 20.57 1.12 15.73
CA ASP A 2 20.20 -0.20 15.24
C ASP A 2 18.72 -0.19 14.85
N PHE A 3 18.46 -0.22 13.55
CA PHE A 3 17.12 -0.46 13.01
C PHE A 3 16.87 -1.96 12.94
N SER A 4 16.89 -2.62 14.10
CA SER A 4 16.44 -4.00 14.25
C SER A 4 15.18 -4.01 15.10
N ASN A 5 14.03 -3.84 14.46
CA ASN A 5 12.72 -4.29 14.96
C ASN A 5 11.79 -4.40 13.74
N LYS A 6 10.88 -5.34 13.58
CA LYS A 6 10.59 -6.65 14.18
C LYS A 6 9.42 -7.11 13.32
N THR A 7 9.47 -8.31 12.77
CA THR A 7 8.35 -8.93 12.06
C THR A 7 7.16 -9.03 13.01
N GLU A 8 6.18 -8.14 12.88
CA GLU A 8 4.91 -8.20 13.58
C GLU A 8 3.76 -8.31 12.55
N ASN A 9 2.95 -9.35 12.74
CA ASN A 9 1.81 -9.71 11.92
C ASN A 9 0.75 -8.58 11.89
N GLY A 10 0.52 -8.03 10.70
CA GLY A 10 -0.81 -8.10 10.10
C GLY A 10 -1.85 -6.99 10.34
N LYS A 11 -1.47 -5.80 10.83
CA LYS A 11 -2.35 -4.61 10.72
C LYS A 11 -1.56 -3.40 10.25
N ILE A 12 -1.90 -2.91 9.06
CA ILE A 12 -1.43 -1.62 8.54
C ILE A 12 -2.11 -0.55 9.41
N SER A 13 -1.34 0.14 10.24
CA SER A 13 -1.83 1.23 11.07
C SER A 13 -1.34 2.56 10.49
N LEU A 14 -1.96 2.99 9.39
CA LEU A 14 -1.72 4.30 8.78
C LEU A 14 -2.73 5.32 9.33
N PRO A 15 -2.34 6.60 9.51
CA PRO A 15 -3.27 7.66 9.88
C PRO A 15 -4.42 7.80 8.88
N GLU A 16 -5.59 8.27 9.33
CA GLU A 16 -6.76 8.43 8.45
C GLU A 16 -6.49 9.40 7.29
N GLU A 17 -5.83 10.52 7.56
CA GLU A 17 -5.39 11.47 6.52
C GLU A 17 -4.52 10.80 5.44
N VAL A 18 -3.60 9.92 5.86
CA VAL A 18 -2.75 9.15 4.94
C VAL A 18 -3.59 8.18 4.11
N LEU A 19 -4.55 7.49 4.74
CA LEU A 19 -5.45 6.57 4.04
C LEU A 19 -6.31 7.30 3.00
N GLU A 20 -6.81 8.49 3.31
CA GLU A 20 -7.58 9.31 2.37
C GLU A 20 -6.75 9.73 1.15
N VAL A 21 -5.50 10.15 1.37
CA VAL A 21 -4.58 10.48 0.27
C VAL A 21 -4.29 9.24 -0.57
N LEU A 22 -3.96 8.10 0.05
CA LEU A 22 -3.67 6.86 -0.65
C LEU A 22 -4.88 6.38 -1.48
N GLU A 23 -6.09 6.47 -0.94
CA GLU A 23 -7.34 6.14 -1.64
C GLU A 23 -7.60 7.08 -2.82
N SER A 24 -7.37 8.40 -2.65
CA SER A 24 -7.48 9.37 -3.74
C SER A 24 -6.51 9.07 -4.88
N GLN A 25 -5.25 8.73 -4.55
CA GLN A 25 -4.25 8.34 -5.55
C GLN A 25 -4.62 7.02 -6.23
N PHE A 26 -5.04 6.01 -5.47
CA PHE A 26 -5.48 4.72 -5.99
C PHE A 26 -6.67 4.87 -6.96
N ASN A 27 -7.59 5.78 -6.66
CA ASN A 27 -8.73 6.06 -7.53
C ASN A 27 -8.33 6.68 -8.87
N LYS A 28 -7.24 7.46 -8.92
CA LYS A 28 -6.66 7.97 -10.17
C LYS A 28 -5.88 6.90 -10.92
N VAL A 29 -5.01 6.16 -10.23
CA VAL A 29 -4.11 5.17 -10.83
C VAL A 29 -4.09 3.90 -9.97
N LYS A 30 -4.51 2.77 -10.54
CA LYS A 30 -4.62 1.48 -9.81
C LYS A 30 -3.27 0.78 -9.61
N THR A 31 -2.28 1.13 -10.43
CA THR A 31 -0.96 0.48 -10.47
C THR A 31 0.11 1.56 -10.44
N LEU A 32 0.80 1.68 -9.31
CA LEU A 32 1.95 2.56 -9.14
C LEU A 32 3.23 1.72 -9.15
N HIS A 33 4.32 2.29 -9.67
CA HIS A 33 5.62 1.65 -9.59
C HIS A 33 6.13 1.71 -8.13
N SER A 34 7.04 0.80 -7.78
CA SER A 34 7.65 0.76 -6.43
C SER A 34 8.22 2.12 -6.03
N THR A 35 8.86 2.81 -6.98
CA THR A 35 9.43 4.15 -6.80
C THR A 35 8.36 5.20 -6.49
N ASP A 36 7.20 5.17 -7.14
CA ASP A 36 6.11 6.11 -6.86
C ASP A 36 5.57 5.91 -5.44
N LEU A 37 5.47 4.65 -4.98
CA LEU A 37 5.04 4.33 -3.63
C LEU A 37 6.05 4.82 -2.57
N GLU A 38 7.35 4.75 -2.87
CA GLU A 38 8.41 5.29 -2.00
C GLU A 38 8.35 6.82 -1.92
N ILE A 39 8.08 7.50 -3.04
CA ILE A 39 7.89 8.95 -3.07
C ILE A 39 6.69 9.35 -2.20
N ILE A 40 5.54 8.70 -2.40
CA ILE A 40 4.32 8.98 -1.62
C ILE A 40 4.55 8.73 -0.13
N ALA A 41 5.26 7.65 0.22
CA ALA A 41 5.58 7.36 1.61
C ALA A 41 6.44 8.47 2.24
N ALA A 42 7.45 8.97 1.51
CA ALA A 42 8.29 10.08 1.95
C ALA A 42 7.50 11.39 2.09
N GLU A 43 6.62 11.71 1.14
CA GLU A 43 5.75 12.90 1.18
C GLU A 43 4.81 12.90 2.39
N LEU A 44 4.29 11.72 2.74
CA LEU A 44 3.36 11.53 3.86
C LEU A 44 4.08 11.25 5.19
N GLY A 45 5.41 11.16 5.18
CA GLY A 45 6.20 10.86 6.39
C GLY A 45 5.91 9.49 6.99
N VAL A 46 5.52 8.51 6.17
CA VAL A 46 5.21 7.13 6.60
C VAL A 46 6.19 6.12 6.01
N ASN A 47 6.14 4.89 6.51
CA ASN A 47 6.98 3.81 6.03
C ASN A 47 6.50 3.30 4.66
N ASP A 48 7.42 3.15 3.70
CA ASP A 48 7.11 2.65 2.36
C ASP A 48 6.56 1.21 2.37
N VAL A 49 6.99 0.40 3.34
CA VAL A 49 6.50 -0.98 3.51
C VAL A 49 5.01 -1.00 3.81
N ASP A 50 4.51 -0.07 4.63
CA ASP A 50 3.09 0.01 4.99
C ASP A 50 2.25 0.51 3.82
N VAL A 51 2.76 1.48 3.07
CA VAL A 51 2.14 1.97 1.82
C VAL A 51 2.05 0.86 0.77
N LYS A 52 3.14 0.10 0.57
CA LYS A 52 3.17 -1.05 -0.36
C LYS A 52 2.17 -2.13 0.03
N LYS A 53 2.10 -2.49 1.32
CA LYS A 53 1.10 -3.44 1.84
C LYS A 53 -0.32 -2.94 1.64
N TRP A 54 -0.57 -1.66 1.90
CA TRP A 54 -1.88 -1.04 1.71
C TRP A 54 -2.32 -1.12 0.26
N TYR A 55 -1.45 -0.71 -0.68
CA TYR A 55 -1.74 -0.75 -2.11
C TYR A 55 -2.03 -2.17 -2.59
N THR A 56 -1.24 -3.15 -2.13
CA THR A 56 -1.42 -4.57 -2.47
C THR A 56 -2.80 -5.07 -2.01
N ASN A 57 -3.16 -4.80 -0.75
CA ASN A 57 -4.45 -5.22 -0.18
C ASN A 57 -5.63 -4.51 -0.88
N ARG A 58 -5.49 -3.21 -1.13
CA ARG A 58 -6.53 -2.41 -1.79
C ARG A 58 -6.75 -2.88 -3.23
N LEU A 59 -5.68 -3.18 -3.96
CA LEU A 59 -5.76 -3.70 -5.32
C LEU A 59 -6.42 -5.07 -5.38
N ALA A 60 -6.10 -5.98 -4.45
CA ALA A 60 -6.79 -7.25 -4.33
C ALA A 60 -8.30 -7.08 -4.04
N ALA A 61 -8.65 -6.18 -3.12
CA ALA A 61 -10.05 -5.86 -2.84
C ALA A 61 -10.78 -5.28 -4.06
N TRP A 62 -10.12 -4.38 -4.82
CA TRP A 62 -10.65 -3.83 -6.06
C TRP A 62 -10.84 -4.92 -7.13
N ARG A 63 -9.87 -5.82 -7.31
CA ARG A 63 -10.01 -6.94 -8.26
C ARG A 63 -11.21 -7.83 -7.93
N ARG A 64 -11.39 -8.19 -6.66
CA ARG A 64 -12.56 -8.94 -6.21
C ARG A 64 -13.87 -8.20 -6.51
N SER A 65 -13.92 -6.88 -6.34
CA SER A 65 -15.11 -6.09 -6.68
C SER A 65 -15.39 -6.02 -8.18
N GLN A 66 -14.37 -6.16 -9.03
CA GLN A 66 -14.50 -6.29 -10.47
C GLN A 66 -14.83 -7.73 -10.93
N GLY A 67 -14.97 -8.69 -10.01
CA GLY A 67 -15.15 -10.11 -10.35
C GLY A 67 -13.89 -10.79 -10.89
N LEU A 68 -12.71 -10.18 -10.70
CA LEU A 68 -11.43 -10.73 -11.11
C LEU A 68 -10.81 -11.54 -9.96
N SER A 69 -10.13 -12.63 -10.31
CA SER A 69 -9.41 -13.46 -9.34
C SER A 69 -8.24 -12.70 -8.69
N ASP A 70 -7.96 -13.02 -7.43
CA ASP A 70 -6.84 -12.49 -6.62
C ASP A 70 -5.45 -12.90 -7.11
N CYS A 71 -5.35 -13.64 -8.24
CA CYS A 71 -4.09 -14.04 -8.85
C CYS A 71 -3.31 -12.81 -9.34
N PHE A 72 -2.55 -12.23 -8.42
CA PHE A 72 -1.36 -11.45 -8.73
C PHE A 72 -0.21 -12.45 -8.89
N GLY A 73 0.50 -12.37 -10.01
CA GLY A 73 1.61 -13.24 -10.31
C GLY A 73 2.54 -13.37 -9.10
N GLN A 74 2.56 -14.57 -8.52
CA GLN A 74 3.67 -15.01 -7.70
C GLN A 74 4.89 -14.91 -8.61
N LEU A 75 5.78 -13.97 -8.29
CA LEU A 75 7.12 -13.93 -8.85
C LEU A 75 7.86 -15.21 -8.41
#